data_AF-A0A822ESI4-F1
#
_entry.id   AF-A0A822ESI4-F1
#
_cell.length_a   1.000
_cell.length_b   1.000
_cell.length_c   1.000
_cell.angle_alpha   90.00
_cell.angle_beta   90.00
_cell.angle_gamma   90.00
#
_symmetry.space_group_name_H-M   'P 1'
#
loop_
_entity.id
_entity.type
_entity.pdbx_description
1 polymer ?
#
loop_
_entity_poly.entity_id
_entity_poly.type
_entity_poly.pdbx_seq_one_letter_code
_entity_poly.pdbx_strand_id
1 'polypeptide(L)'
;MIRRLKGGKAKIEEMPIHDKQGKLLTNGHERLHRWSKHFRELLNVSSTVDPSIIQRISISQISPEEQKRQDKPPSLLEVEEAIRRMKSG
;
A
#
# COMPACT_ATOMS: atom_id res chain seq x y z
N MET A 1 17.40 27.51 -6.12
CA MET A 1 17.26 26.79 -7.42
C MET A 1 16.45 25.52 -7.16
N ILE A 2 15.14 25.54 -7.44
CA ILE A 2 14.24 24.41 -7.13
C ILE A 2 14.25 23.45 -8.33
N ARG A 3 14.76 22.23 -8.15
CA ARG A 3 14.73 21.19 -9.19
C ARG A 3 13.32 20.61 -9.28
N ARG A 4 12.64 20.83 -10.41
CA ARG A 4 11.38 20.16 -10.70
C ARG A 4 11.66 18.68 -10.92
N LEU A 5 11.10 17.82 -10.08
CA LEU A 5 11.08 16.38 -10.33
C LEU A 5 10.26 16.15 -11.60
N LYS A 6 10.91 15.77 -12.71
CA LYS A 6 10.21 15.19 -13.84
C LYS A 6 9.65 13.86 -13.35
N GLY A 7 8.37 13.85 -13.00
CA GLY A 7 7.62 12.61 -12.82
C GLY A 7 7.71 11.84 -14.13
N GLY A 8 8.59 10.84 -14.18
CA GLY A 8 8.65 9.91 -15.28
C GLY A 8 7.28 9.29 -15.43
N LYS A 9 6.82 9.14 -16.69
CA LYS A 9 5.68 8.28 -17.02
C LYS A 9 6.11 6.84 -16.74
N ALA A 10 6.27 6.47 -15.47
CA ALA A 10 6.35 5.08 -15.10
C ALA A 10 5.01 4.50 -15.50
N LYS A 11 5.05 3.47 -16.35
CA LYS A 11 3.92 2.60 -16.58
C LYS A 11 3.61 2.00 -15.21
N ILE A 12 2.68 2.61 -14.47
CA ILE A 12 2.21 2.07 -13.20
C ILE A 12 1.33 0.90 -13.62
N GLU A 13 1.96 -0.21 -14.00
CA GLU A 13 1.29 -1.49 -13.91
C GLU A 13 0.88 -1.59 -12.44
N GLU A 14 -0.42 -1.74 -12.18
CA GLU A 14 -0.96 -1.96 -10.84
C GLU A 14 -0.44 -3.31 -10.33
N MET A 15 0.84 -3.35 -9.98
CA MET A 15 1.56 -4.57 -9.70
C MET A 15 1.06 -5.13 -8.38
N PRO A 16 0.79 -6.44 -8.32
CA PRO A 16 0.44 -7.09 -7.07
C PRO A 16 1.50 -6.83 -5.99
N ILE A 17 1.07 -6.66 -4.75
CA ILE A 17 1.98 -6.35 -3.65
C ILE A 17 2.65 -7.64 -3.19
N HIS A 18 3.99 -7.65 -3.15
CA HIS A 18 4.78 -8.78 -2.69
C HIS A 18 5.55 -8.45 -1.40
N ASP A 19 5.85 -9.47 -0.60
CA ASP A 19 6.78 -9.36 0.51
C ASP A 19 8.24 -9.25 0.03
N LYS A 20 9.20 -9.23 0.96
CA LYS A 20 10.63 -9.15 0.62
C LYS A 20 11.18 -10.45 0.01
N GLN A 21 10.44 -11.55 0.15
CA GLN A 21 10.77 -12.87 -0.38
C GLN A 21 10.13 -13.10 -1.75
N GLY A 22 9.34 -12.14 -2.26
CA GLY A 22 8.63 -12.25 -3.53
C GLY A 22 7.31 -13.02 -3.43
N LYS A 23 6.79 -13.30 -2.23
CA LYS A 23 5.47 -13.90 -2.04
C LYS A 23 4.37 -12.86 -2.22
N LEU A 24 3.34 -13.22 -2.98
CA LEU A 24 2.15 -12.39 -3.17
C LEU A 24 1.39 -12.21 -1.85
N LEU A 25 1.06 -10.97 -1.50
CA LEU A 25 0.29 -10.61 -0.31
C LEU A 25 -1.18 -10.43 -0.68
N THR A 26 -2.02 -11.38 -0.28
CA THR A 26 -3.47 -11.37 -0.55
C THR A 26 -4.28 -10.83 0.63
N ASN A 27 -3.76 -10.92 1.86
CA ASN A 27 -4.42 -10.43 3.08
C ASN A 27 -4.21 -8.92 3.28
N GLY A 28 -5.27 -8.20 3.62
CA GLY A 28 -5.23 -6.76 3.91
C GLY A 28 -4.24 -6.37 5.02
N HIS A 29 -4.18 -7.14 6.10
CA HIS A 29 -3.30 -6.91 7.24
C HIS A 29 -1.82 -7.06 6.86
N GLU A 30 -1.49 -8.09 6.08
CA GLU A 30 -0.12 -8.31 5.59
C GLU A 30 0.33 -7.18 4.67
N ARG A 31 -0.56 -6.70 3.79
CA ARG A 31 -0.31 -5.55 2.91
C ARG A 31 -0.06 -4.27 3.71
N LEU A 32 -0.89 -3.99 4.73
CA LEU A 32 -0.69 -2.84 5.63
C LEU A 32 0.63 -2.92 6.38
N HIS A 33 0.97 -4.09 6.91
CA HIS A 33 2.25 -4.31 7.58
C HIS A 33 3.44 -4.12 6.62
N ARG A 34 3.32 -4.61 5.37
CA ARG A 34 4.33 -4.41 4.32
C ARG A 34 4.54 -2.93 3.98
N TRP A 35 3.47 -2.16 3.88
CA TRP A 35 3.52 -0.70 3.67
C TRP A 35 4.13 0.02 4.86
N SER A 36 3.71 -0.30 6.09
CA SER A 36 4.27 0.27 7.33
C SER A 36 5.78 0.07 7.39
N LYS A 37 6.26 -1.16 7.14
CA LYS A 37 7.69 -1.47 7.07
C LYS A 37 8.40 -0.69 5.97
N HIS A 38 7.80 -0.63 4.77
CA HIS A 38 8.39 0.11 3.65
C HIS A 38 8.58 1.58 3.97
N PHE A 39 7.55 2.26 4.47
CA PHE A 39 7.65 3.69 4.79
C PHE A 39 8.61 3.94 5.95
N ARG A 40 8.66 3.06 6.95
CA ARG A 40 9.65 3.16 8.03
C ARG A 40 11.08 3.07 7.52
N GLU A 41 11.37 2.13 6.63
CA GLU A 41 12.69 1.95 6.00
C GLU A 41 13.03 3.05 4.99
N LEU A 42 12.06 3.49 4.19
CA LEU A 42 12.23 4.51 3.16
C LEU A 42 12.51 5.87 3.79
N LEU A 43 11.73 6.21 4.81
CA LEU A 43 11.90 7.49 5.47
C LEU A 43 13.25 7.49 6.19
N ASN A 44 13.63 6.42 6.91
CA ASN A 44 14.90 6.32 7.67
C ASN A 44 15.35 7.64 8.34
N VAL A 45 14.40 8.52 8.61
CA VAL A 45 14.65 9.84 9.18
C VAL A 45 14.73 9.56 10.66
N SER A 46 15.77 10.07 11.32
CA SER A 46 15.76 10.20 12.77
C SER A 46 14.57 11.08 13.13
N SER A 47 13.43 10.43 13.39
CA SER A 47 12.19 11.10 13.71
C SER A 47 12.46 11.99 14.91
N THR A 48 12.20 13.29 14.78
CA THR A 48 12.16 14.20 15.93
C THR A 48 10.97 13.88 16.84
N VAL A 49 10.00 13.11 16.33
CA VAL A 49 8.87 12.62 17.10
C VAL A 49 9.31 11.43 17.94
N ASP A 50 9.17 11.57 19.26
CA ASP A 50 9.41 10.52 20.25
C ASP A 50 8.57 9.27 19.92
N PRO A 51 9.21 8.08 19.81
CA PRO A 51 8.51 6.81 19.62
C PRO A 51 7.38 6.55 20.63
N SER A 52 7.51 7.07 21.86
CA SER A 52 6.52 6.96 22.93
C SER A 52 5.24 7.73 22.60
N ILE A 53 5.34 8.86 21.89
CA ILE A 53 4.18 9.62 21.41
C ILE A 53 3.48 8.86 20.29
N ILE A 54 4.23 8.24 19.38
CA ILE A 54 3.66 7.42 18.31
C ILE A 54 2.93 6.20 18.88
N GLN A 55 3.49 5.53 19.89
CA GLN A 55 2.84 4.40 20.56
C GLN A 55 1.56 4.79 21.31
N ARG A 56 1.43 6.06 21.73
CA ARG A 56 0.21 6.60 22.35
C ARG A 56 -0.88 6.94 21.34
N ILE A 57 -0.53 7.08 20.06
CA ILE A 57 -1.52 7.15 18.99
C ILE A 57 -2.08 5.73 18.88
N SER A 58 -3.31 5.53 19.38
CA SER A 58 -4.04 4.31 19.13
C SER A 58 -4.08 4.09 17.62
N ILE A 59 -3.30 3.12 17.14
CA ILE A 59 -3.39 2.65 15.77
C ILE A 59 -4.76 2.00 15.70
N SER A 60 -5.76 2.72 15.19
CA SER A 60 -7.07 2.15 14.96
C SER A 60 -6.85 0.93 14.09
N GLN A 61 -7.09 -0.25 14.67
CA GLN A 61 -7.21 -1.45 13.87
C GLN A 61 -8.24 -1.12 12.79
N ILE A 62 -7.94 -1.47 11.54
CA ILE A 62 -8.93 -1.29 10.47
C ILE A 62 -10.22 -1.99 10.89
N SER A 63 -11.36 -1.36 10.59
CA SER A 63 -12.63 -1.91 11.05
C SER A 63 -12.82 -3.33 10.49
N PRO A 64 -13.55 -4.21 11.19
CA PRO A 64 -13.83 -5.56 10.69
C PRO A 64 -14.43 -5.55 9.28
N GLU A 65 -15.22 -4.53 8.95
CA GLU A 65 -15.81 -4.32 7.63
C GLU A 65 -14.76 -4.01 6.57
N GLU A 66 -13.79 -3.16 6.89
CA GLU A 66 -12.70 -2.79 5.99
C GLU A 66 -11.74 -3.97 5.77
N GLN A 67 -11.42 -4.72 6.82
CA GLN A 67 -10.64 -5.95 6.70
C GLN A 67 -11.36 -6.96 5.79
N LYS A 68 -12.66 -7.17 6.01
CA LYS A 68 -13.47 -8.05 5.16
C LYS A 68 -13.51 -7.56 3.71
N ARG A 69 -13.57 -6.25 3.48
CA ARG A 69 -13.55 -5.66 2.13
C ARG A 69 -12.22 -5.94 1.43
N GLN A 70 -11.10 -5.86 2.15
CA GLN A 70 -9.76 -6.11 1.62
C GLN A 70 -9.50 -7.60 1.34
N ASP A 71 -10.04 -8.49 2.18
CA ASP A 71 -9.87 -9.95 2.04
C ASP A 71 -10.89 -10.60 1.10
N LYS A 72 -11.97 -9.89 0.76
CA LYS A 72 -12.99 -10.37 -0.17
C LYS A 72 -12.37 -10.57 -1.56
N PRO A 73 -12.54 -11.75 -2.19
CA PRO A 73 -12.15 -11.95 -3.57
C PRO A 73 -12.86 -10.94 -4.50
N PRO A 74 -12.16 -10.42 -5.52
CA PRO A 74 -12.76 -9.48 -6.44
C PRO A 74 -13.92 -10.13 -7.21
N SER A 75 -14.98 -9.36 -7.47
CA SER A 75 -16.09 -9.78 -8.29
C SER A 75 -15.73 -9.77 -9.78
N LEU A 76 -16.48 -10.53 -10.58
CA LEU A 76 -16.27 -10.60 -12.04
C LEU A 76 -16.31 -9.22 -12.70
N LEU A 77 -17.28 -8.38 -12.32
CA LEU A 77 -17.43 -7.02 -12.86
C LEU A 77 -16.23 -6.13 -12.52
N GLU A 78 -15.71 -6.22 -11.29
CA GLU A 78 -14.50 -5.49 -10.88
C GLU A 78 -13.28 -5.93 -11.69
N VAL A 79 -13.14 -7.23 -11.95
CA VAL A 79 -12.06 -7.77 -12.79
C VAL A 79 -12.19 -7.32 -14.24
N GLU A 80 -13.38 -7.41 -14.83
CA GLU A 80 -13.65 -6.97 -16.21
C GLU A 80 -13.39 -5.47 -16.39
N GLU A 81 -13.80 -4.66 -15.43
CA GLU A 81 -13.53 -3.22 -15.43
C GLU A 81 -12.05 -2.90 -15.31
N ALA A 82 -11.33 -3.59 -14.41
CA ALA A 82 -9.89 -3.41 -14.28
C ALA A 82 -9.17 -3.74 -15.60
N ILE A 83 -9.47 -4.88 -16.22
CA ILE A 83 -8.89 -5.28 -17.52
C ILE A 83 -9.21 -4.24 -18.60
N ARG A 84 -10.45 -3.72 -18.64
CA ARG A 84 -10.85 -2.67 -19.59
C ARG A 84 -10.01 -1.40 -19.41
N ARG A 85 -9.82 -0.93 -18.18
CA ARG A 85 -9.00 0.26 -17.86
C ARG A 85 -7.54 0.07 -18.27
N MET A 86 -6.99 -1.11 -18.02
CA MET A 86 -5.62 -1.46 -18.42
C MET A 86 -5.42 -1.43 -19.94
N LYS A 87 -6.44 -1.82 -20.72
CA LYS A 87 -6.39 -1.81 -22.19
C LYS A 87 -6.56 -0.42 -22.80
N SER A 88 -7.16 0.52 -22.08
CA SER A 88 -7.42 1.88 -22.55
C SER A 88 -6.33 2.91 -22.18
N GLY A 89 -5.24 2.48 -21.53
CA GLY A 89 -4.14 3.33 -21.05
C GLY A 89 -2.96 3.44 -22.00
#